data_AF-A0A1B1K1Z4-F1
#
_entry.id   AF-A0A1B1K1Z4-F1
#
_cell.length_a   1.000
_cell.length_b   1.000
_cell.length_c   1.000
_cell.angle_alpha   90.00
_cell.angle_beta   90.00
_cell.angle_gamma   90.00
#
_symmetry.space_group_name_H-M   'P 1'
#
loop_
_entity.id
_entity.type
_entity.pdbx_description
1 polymer ?
#
loop_
_entity_poly.entity_id
_entity_poly.type
_entity_poly.pdbx_seq_one_letter_code
_entity_poly.pdbx_strand_id
1 'polypeptide(L)'
;MRTDAEIEGLLRELAPQVLGALVRRSGDFEGSEDAVQEALLAAARHWPREGLPDNPRGRLIQTATRKMTDQIRSEIARRRREEVAARQEPPSTDVPDSDDTLLLDGVSQPE
;
A
#
# COMPACT_ATOMS: atom_id res chain seq x y z
N MET A 1 -18.07 -19.07 -21.69
CA MET A 1 -17.56 -17.91 -20.92
C MET A 1 -17.94 -18.18 -19.48
N ARG A 2 -16.98 -18.38 -18.57
CA ARG A 2 -17.29 -18.48 -17.14
C ARG A 2 -17.82 -17.12 -16.70
N THR A 3 -18.86 -17.12 -15.89
CA THR A 3 -19.49 -15.89 -15.36
C THR A 3 -18.66 -15.31 -14.22
N ASP A 4 -18.75 -14.01 -13.98
CA ASP A 4 -18.08 -13.34 -12.86
C ASP A 4 -18.39 -14.01 -11.52
N ALA A 5 -19.64 -14.47 -11.34
CA ALA A 5 -20.07 -15.19 -10.13
C ALA A 5 -19.31 -16.52 -9.91
N GLU A 6 -19.02 -17.28 -10.97
CA GLU A 6 -18.23 -18.51 -10.88
C GLU A 6 -16.75 -18.25 -10.54
N ILE A 7 -16.22 -17.11 -10.97
CA ILE A 7 -14.87 -16.66 -10.64
C ILE A 7 -14.81 -16.21 -9.18
N GLU A 8 -15.79 -15.42 -8.74
CA GLU A 8 -15.89 -14.97 -7.35
C GLU A 8 -16.00 -16.15 -6.38
N GLY A 9 -16.85 -17.14 -6.69
CA GLY A 9 -16.97 -18.36 -5.88
C GLY A 9 -15.64 -19.11 -5.76
N LEU A 10 -14.94 -19.30 -6.88
CA LEU A 10 -13.62 -19.92 -6.88
C LEU A 10 -12.60 -19.12 -6.05
N LEU A 11 -12.59 -17.79 -6.17
CA LEU A 11 -11.69 -16.94 -5.40
C LEU A 11 -11.95 -17.05 -3.89
N ARG A 12 -13.22 -17.10 -3.46
CA ARG A 12 -13.60 -17.31 -2.05
C ARG A 12 -13.12 -18.66 -1.52
N GLU A 13 -13.19 -19.72 -2.33
CA GLU A 13 -12.69 -21.05 -1.96
C GLU A 13 -11.15 -21.12 -1.87
N LEU A 14 -10.45 -20.40 -2.74
CA LEU A 14 -8.99 -20.40 -2.81
C LEU A 14 -8.33 -19.49 -1.77
N ALA A 15 -8.98 -18.38 -1.39
CA ALA A 15 -8.45 -17.38 -0.47
C ALA A 15 -7.83 -17.98 0.83
N PRO A 16 -8.54 -18.79 1.65
CA PRO A 16 -7.95 -19.35 2.86
C PRO A 16 -6.80 -20.33 2.60
N GLN A 17 -6.81 -21.03 1.45
CA GLN A 17 -5.74 -21.97 1.09
C GLN A 17 -4.44 -21.27 0.68
N VAL A 18 -4.57 -20.13 0.00
CA VAL A 18 -3.43 -19.29 -0.40
C VAL A 18 -2.87 -18.58 0.84
N LEU A 19 -3.75 -18.01 1.68
CA LEU A 19 -3.35 -17.38 2.95
C LEU A 19 -2.60 -18.35 3.85
N GLY A 20 -3.15 -19.54 4.11
CA GLY A 20 -2.49 -20.54 4.95
C GLY A 20 -1.12 -20.97 4.41
N ALA A 21 -0.96 -21.05 3.08
CA ALA A 21 0.32 -21.37 2.47
C ALA A 21 1.37 -20.25 2.66
N LEU A 22 0.96 -18.98 2.53
CA LEU A 22 1.85 -17.84 2.73
C LEU A 22 2.23 -17.70 4.21
N VAL A 23 1.26 -17.70 5.12
CA VAL A 23 1.48 -17.59 6.57
C VAL A 23 2.43 -18.66 7.08
N ARG A 24 2.26 -19.92 6.63
CA ARG A 24 3.15 -21.03 7.02
C ARG A 24 4.59 -20.83 6.55
N ARG A 25 4.82 -20.11 5.45
CA ARG A 25 6.14 -19.86 4.88
C ARG A 25 6.80 -18.62 5.46
N SER A 26 6.03 -17.55 5.64
CA SER A 26 6.53 -16.24 6.07
C SER A 26 6.60 -16.09 7.58
N GLY A 27 5.68 -16.71 8.33
CA GLY A 27 5.46 -16.44 9.75
C GLY A 27 4.82 -15.06 10.03
N ASP A 28 4.46 -14.31 8.99
CA ASP A 28 3.89 -12.97 9.08
C ASP A 28 2.45 -13.02 8.54
N PHE A 29 1.48 -12.96 9.45
CA PHE A 29 0.07 -13.04 9.07
C PHE A 29 -0.40 -11.79 8.34
N GLU A 30 -0.11 -10.61 8.87
CA GLU A 30 -0.57 -9.33 8.36
C GLU A 30 -0.03 -9.09 6.93
N GLY A 31 1.29 -9.22 6.74
CA GLY A 31 1.88 -9.07 5.41
C GLY A 31 1.42 -10.15 4.43
N SER A 32 1.10 -11.35 4.91
CA SER A 32 0.53 -12.41 4.07
C SER A 32 -0.91 -12.09 3.67
N GLU A 33 -1.73 -11.59 4.58
CA GLU A 33 -3.11 -11.21 4.32
C GLU A 33 -3.19 -10.11 3.25
N ASP A 34 -2.44 -9.02 3.43
CA ASP A 34 -2.37 -7.92 2.47
C ASP A 34 -1.97 -8.40 1.07
N ALA A 35 -0.92 -9.23 1.01
CA ALA A 35 -0.43 -9.78 -0.24
C ALA A 35 -1.46 -10.69 -0.94
N VAL A 36 -2.24 -11.46 -0.17
CA VAL A 36 -3.32 -12.30 -0.70
C VAL A 36 -4.47 -11.45 -1.20
N GLN A 37 -4.89 -10.42 -0.46
CA GLN A 37 -5.95 -9.52 -0.90
C GLN A 37 -5.59 -8.85 -2.23
N GLU A 38 -4.37 -8.36 -2.37
CA GLU A 38 -3.84 -7.79 -3.62
C GLU A 38 -3.85 -8.80 -4.78
N ALA A 39 -3.51 -10.06 -4.52
CA ALA A 39 -3.53 -11.11 -5.52
C ALA A 39 -4.96 -11.47 -5.96
N LEU A 40 -5.90 -11.54 -5.01
CA LEU A 40 -7.32 -11.79 -5.29
C LEU A 40 -7.94 -10.64 -6.09
N LEU A 41 -7.63 -9.39 -5.75
CA LEU A 41 -8.07 -8.20 -6.50
C LEU A 41 -7.53 -8.17 -7.92
N ALA A 42 -6.29 -8.62 -8.13
CA ALA A 42 -5.73 -8.76 -9.47
C ALA A 42 -6.46 -9.87 -10.25
N ALA A 43 -6.64 -11.04 -9.64
CA ALA A 43 -7.34 -12.16 -10.27
C ALA A 43 -8.78 -11.80 -10.67
N ALA A 44 -9.55 -11.16 -9.78
CA ALA A 44 -10.92 -10.73 -10.04
C ALA A 44 -11.01 -9.74 -11.22
N ARG A 45 -10.00 -8.89 -11.42
CA ARG A 45 -9.96 -7.94 -12.55
C ARG A 45 -9.55 -8.60 -13.87
N HIS A 46 -8.62 -9.55 -13.83
CA HIS A 46 -7.98 -10.09 -15.03
C HIS A 46 -8.63 -11.37 -15.55
N TRP A 47 -8.99 -12.31 -14.68
CA TRP A 47 -9.49 -13.62 -15.09
C TRP A 47 -10.79 -13.60 -15.90
N PRO A 48 -11.77 -12.70 -15.66
CA PRO A 48 -12.95 -12.59 -16.52
C PRO A 48 -12.62 -12.24 -17.98
N ARG A 49 -11.54 -11.48 -18.19
CA ARG A 49 -11.15 -10.95 -19.52
C ARG A 49 -10.14 -11.86 -20.21
N GLU A 50 -9.20 -12.41 -19.44
CA GLU A 50 -8.06 -13.17 -19.94
C GLU A 50 -8.27 -14.69 -19.84
N GLY A 51 -9.31 -15.12 -19.13
CA GLY A 51 -9.57 -16.53 -18.83
C GLY A 51 -8.91 -16.98 -17.53
N LEU A 52 -9.35 -18.14 -17.02
CA LEU A 52 -8.74 -18.77 -15.86
C LEU A 52 -7.40 -19.40 -16.25
N PRO A 53 -6.35 -19.24 -15.44
CA PRO A 53 -5.12 -20.02 -15.61
C PRO A 53 -5.37 -21.51 -15.32
N ASP A 54 -4.55 -22.39 -15.90
CA ASP A 54 -4.65 -23.85 -15.70
C ASP A 54 -4.52 -24.27 -14.22
N ASN A 55 -3.76 -23.50 -13.44
CA ASN A 55 -3.64 -23.67 -11.99
C ASN A 55 -3.94 -22.34 -11.26
N PRO A 56 -5.22 -22.06 -10.95
CA PRO A 56 -5.63 -20.83 -10.28
C PRO A 56 -4.97 -20.63 -8.91
N ARG A 57 -4.90 -21.69 -8.09
CA ARG A 57 -4.28 -21.63 -6.76
C ARG A 57 -2.79 -21.30 -6.85
N GLY A 58 -2.06 -22.01 -7.73
CA GLY A 58 -0.63 -21.77 -7.94
C GLY A 58 -0.35 -20.36 -8.47
N ARG A 59 -1.21 -19.86 -9.36
CA ARG A 59 -1.12 -18.48 -9.86
C ARG A 59 -1.34 -17.46 -8.75
N LEU A 60 -2.33 -17.66 -7.87
CA LEU A 60 -2.55 -16.79 -6.72
C LEU A 60 -1.37 -16.79 -5.75
N ILE A 61 -0.82 -17.96 -5.40
CA ILE A 61 0.37 -18.07 -4.54
C ILE A 61 1.55 -17.31 -5.15
N GLN A 62 1.77 -17.44 -6.46
CA GLN A 62 2.84 -16.74 -7.15
C GLN A 62 2.64 -15.22 -7.11
N THR A 63 1.43 -14.73 -7.43
CA THR A 63 1.11 -13.30 -7.40
C THR A 63 1.24 -12.73 -5.99
N ALA A 64 0.70 -13.40 -4.97
CA ALA A 64 0.80 -12.97 -3.59
C ALA A 64 2.25 -12.95 -3.09
N THR A 65 3.06 -13.96 -3.44
CA THR A 65 4.49 -13.98 -3.09
C THR A 65 5.24 -12.79 -3.70
N ARG A 66 4.93 -12.40 -4.93
CA ARG A 66 5.50 -11.19 -5.56
C ARG A 66 5.06 -9.93 -4.83
N LYS A 67 3.77 -9.77 -4.54
CA LYS A 67 3.22 -8.64 -3.78
C LYS A 67 3.90 -8.47 -2.42
N MET A 68 4.05 -9.56 -1.67
CA MET A 68 4.74 -9.55 -0.37
C MET A 68 6.21 -9.13 -0.51
N THR A 69 6.91 -9.63 -1.54
CA THR A 69 8.30 -9.24 -1.82
C THR A 69 8.40 -7.75 -2.14
N ASP A 70 7.46 -7.21 -2.92
CA ASP A 70 7.43 -5.81 -3.31
C ASP A 70 7.12 -4.89 -2.11
N GLN A 71 6.22 -5.31 -1.21
CA GLN A 71 5.94 -4.62 0.06
C GLN A 71 7.20 -4.53 0.93
N ILE A 72 7.89 -5.65 1.14
CA ILE A 72 9.15 -5.69 1.91
C ILE A 72 10.21 -4.77 1.30
N ARG A 73 10.35 -4.78 -0.03
CA ARG A 73 11.30 -3.91 -0.74
C ARG A 73 10.93 -2.43 -0.58
N SER A 74 9.65 -2.10 -0.69
CA SER A 74 9.15 -0.74 -0.50
C SER A 74 9.43 -0.24 0.92
N GLU A 75 9.21 -1.09 1.93
CA GLU A 75 9.46 -0.75 3.32
C GLU A 75 10.95 -0.50 3.60
N ILE A 76 11.83 -1.35 3.09
CA ILE A 76 13.28 -1.15 3.20
C ILE A 76 13.70 0.16 2.51
N ALA A 77 13.15 0.45 1.33
CA ALA A 77 13.44 1.68 0.61
C ALA A 77 12.91 2.93 1.34
N ARG A 78 11.75 2.83 2.00
CA ARG A 78 11.19 3.89 2.85
C ARG A 78 12.12 4.19 4.02
N ARG A 79 12.49 3.16 4.81
CA ARG A 79 13.40 3.32 5.97
C ARG A 79 14.74 3.93 5.58
N ARG A 80 15.34 3.48 4.46
CA ARG A 80 16.59 4.08 3.95
C ARG A 80 16.45 5.57 3.64
N ARG A 81 15.32 5.99 3.05
CA ARG A 81 15.08 7.41 2.77
C ARG A 81 14.91 8.22 4.04
N GLU A 82 14.21 7.68 5.04
CA GLU A 82 14.05 8.30 6.37
C GLU A 82 15.40 8.43 7.09
N GLU A 83 16.24 7.40 7.07
CA GLU A 83 17.60 7.46 7.63
C GLU A 83 18.48 8.50 6.94
N VAL A 84 18.40 8.60 5.61
CA VAL A 84 19.13 9.62 4.85
C VAL A 84 18.61 11.02 5.18
N ALA A 85 17.29 11.21 5.25
CA ALA A 85 16.69 12.50 5.60
C ALA A 85 17.03 12.92 7.04
N ALA A 86 17.00 11.99 8.00
CA ALA A 86 17.36 12.26 9.40
C ALA A 86 18.84 12.65 9.58
N ARG A 87 19.72 12.23 8.67
CA ARG A 87 21.14 12.61 8.66
C ARG A 87 21.40 13.94 7.95
N GLN A 88 20.45 14.44 7.17
CA GLN A 88 20.54 15.77 6.59
C GLN A 88 20.06 16.76 7.65
N GLU A 89 20.97 17.59 8.15
CA GLU A 89 20.58 18.73 8.98
C GLU A 89 19.68 19.62 8.11
N PRO A 90 18.44 19.93 8.55
CA PRO A 90 17.59 20.82 7.77
C PRO A 90 18.36 22.12 7.53
N PRO A 91 18.31 22.70 6.30
CA PRO A 91 18.87 24.02 6.10
C PRO A 91 18.26 24.91 7.17
N SER A 92 19.10 25.66 7.90
CA SER A 92 18.66 26.66 8.86
C SER A 92 17.73 27.60 8.10
N THR A 93 16.42 27.41 8.24
CA THR A 93 15.45 28.44 7.93
C THR A 93 15.71 29.52 8.95
N ASP A 94 16.52 30.49 8.56
CA ASP A 94 16.53 31.81 9.16
C ASP A 94 15.13 32.35 8.88
N VAL A 95 14.18 32.02 9.77
CA VAL A 95 12.83 32.58 9.75
C VAL A 95 13.03 34.03 10.17
N PRO A 96 12.84 35.03 9.30
CA PRO A 96 12.78 36.39 9.77
C PRO A 96 11.60 36.46 10.73
N ASP A 97 11.87 36.92 11.94
CA ASP A 97 10.88 37.26 12.95
C ASP A 97 9.98 38.37 12.38
N SER A 98 8.94 37.99 11.65
CA SER A 98 7.89 38.88 11.17
C SER A 98 6.62 38.53 11.93
N ASP A 99 6.63 38.87 13.21
CA ASP A 99 5.42 39.01 14.02
C ASP A 99 4.71 40.31 13.59
N ASP A 100 4.02 40.27 12.44
CA ASP A 100 3.17 41.36 11.95
C ASP A 100 1.71 41.14 12.39
N THR A 101 1.50 40.97 13.70
CA THR A 101 0.18 41.00 14.32
C THR A 101 0.07 42.16 15.30
N LEU A 102 0.07 43.40 14.79
CA LEU A 102 -0.56 44.60 15.39
C LEU A 102 -0.25 45.85 14.55
N LEU A 103 -0.81 45.92 13.33
CA LEU A 103 -1.08 47.24 12.76
C LEU A 103 -2.31 47.81 13.47
N LEU A 104 -2.00 48.64 14.46
CA LEU A 104 -2.90 49.61 15.06
C LEU A 104 -3.54 50.41 13.91
N ASP A 105 -4.84 50.24 13.70
CA ASP A 105 -5.64 51.22 12.98
C ASP A 105 -5.62 52.51 13.80
N GLY A 106 -4.63 53.33 13.44
CA GLY A 106 -4.51 54.69 13.90
C GLY A 106 -5.61 55.56 13.29
N VAL A 107 -6.23 56.32 14.20
CA VAL A 107 -6.61 57.72 14.00
C VAL A 107 -7.76 57.99 13.05
N SER A 108 -8.90 58.41 13.62
CA SER A 108 -9.40 59.76 13.34
C SER A 108 -10.38 60.25 14.41
N GLN A 109 -9.91 61.12 15.31
CA GLN A 109 -10.65 62.37 15.55
C GLN A 109 -10.50 63.23 14.28
N PRO A 110 -11.48 64.07 13.87
CA PRO A 110 -11.87 65.32 14.55
C PRO A 110 -13.39 65.63 14.41
N GLU A 111 -14.03 66.70 14.91
CA GLU A 111 -13.70 67.94 15.64
C GLU A 111 -14.61 68.07 16.89
#